data_AF-A0A1F5T079-F1
#
_entry.id   AF-A0A1F5T079-F1
#
_cell.length_a   1.000
_cell.length_b   1.000
_cell.length_c   1.000
_cell.angle_alpha   90.00
_cell.angle_beta   90.00
_cell.angle_gamma   90.00
#
_symmetry.space_group_name_H-M   'P 1'
#
loop_
_entity.id
_entity.type
_entity.pdbx_description
1 polymer ?
#
loop_
_entity_poly.entity_id
_entity_poly.type
_entity_poly.pdbx_seq_one_letter_code
_entity_poly.pdbx_strand_id
1 'polypeptide(L)'
;MRKSQYKGVIFFDIDGTLYRWQIFLDWVYAMLNTGILNDKYRHVLDNYRKLWENRQDTFDNYLSYAIQLLESNLKGLNQSAVEAVLGQVVEKYHNRVYRFTRELLQRKQAAGWYICFISASPEYAVKLFADKWGANRAYGTTMEVKDGFYSGVRDVVFNSRKADFVTRVLAEINSEDKIPKCNIWAVGDTESDRAMLGASCIGLSICFNPNAVLYQMAIKNSWEIVYERKDVITQSSPNPVPGSDNRVHVAYTFDNGNIQILDRAEIAPLILI
;
A
#
# COMPACT_ATOMS: atom_id res chain seq x y z
N MET A 1 31.68 -14.91 10.37
CA MET A 1 31.03 -13.77 9.70
C MET A 1 29.75 -14.29 9.06
N ARG A 2 28.59 -13.70 9.34
CA ARG A 2 27.28 -14.19 8.85
C ARG A 2 26.82 -13.27 7.72
N LYS A 3 26.68 -13.82 6.51
CA LYS A 3 26.08 -13.12 5.35
C LYS A 3 24.70 -12.58 5.73
N SER A 4 24.28 -11.46 5.11
CA SER A 4 22.89 -11.01 5.17
C SER A 4 21.93 -12.17 4.90
N GLN A 5 20.97 -12.38 5.79
CA GLN A 5 19.99 -13.47 5.70
C GLN A 5 19.08 -13.33 4.47
N TYR A 6 18.91 -12.12 3.94
CA TYR A 6 17.92 -11.80 2.92
C TYR A 6 18.57 -11.46 1.57
N LYS A 7 17.99 -11.97 0.48
CA LYS A 7 18.49 -11.71 -0.88
C LYS A 7 18.11 -10.32 -1.42
N GLY A 8 17.13 -9.68 -0.80
CA GLY A 8 16.62 -8.36 -1.14
C GLY A 8 15.60 -7.89 -0.12
N VAL A 9 15.10 -6.67 -0.29
CA VAL A 9 14.01 -6.09 0.51
C VAL A 9 13.01 -5.40 -0.40
N ILE A 10 11.73 -5.54 -0.07
CA ILE A 10 10.66 -4.84 -0.76
C ILE A 10 9.71 -4.17 0.25
N PHE A 11 9.40 -2.92 -0.02
CA PHE A 11 8.49 -2.10 0.75
C PHE A 11 7.16 -1.96 0.01
N PHE A 12 6.04 -2.18 0.68
CA PHE A 12 4.70 -2.02 0.11
C PHE A 12 3.89 -1.02 0.92
N ASP A 13 3.17 -0.14 0.23
CA ASP A 13 1.92 0.38 0.79
C ASP A 13 0.85 -0.74 0.83
N ILE A 14 -0.20 -0.54 1.62
CA ILE A 14 -1.31 -1.49 1.74
C ILE A 14 -2.55 -1.03 0.96
N ASP A 15 -3.09 0.15 1.24
CA ASP A 15 -4.45 0.51 0.83
C ASP A 15 -4.47 1.11 -0.58
N GLY A 16 -4.97 0.37 -1.56
CA GLY A 16 -4.87 0.73 -2.97
C GLY A 16 -3.68 0.08 -3.67
N THR A 17 -2.72 -0.44 -2.90
CA THR A 17 -1.54 -1.18 -3.40
C THR A 17 -1.67 -2.70 -3.24
N LEU A 18 -1.67 -3.22 -2.02
CA LEU A 18 -1.92 -4.64 -1.74
C LEU A 18 -3.43 -4.88 -1.60
N TYR A 19 -4.04 -4.24 -0.61
CA TYR A 19 -5.47 -4.29 -0.34
C TYR A 19 -6.23 -3.52 -1.42
N ARG A 20 -7.19 -4.19 -2.06
CA ARG A 20 -7.98 -3.64 -3.17
C ARG A 20 -9.15 -2.79 -2.68
N TRP A 21 -8.89 -1.95 -1.68
CA TRP A 21 -9.81 -1.02 -1.06
C TRP A 21 -9.06 -0.13 -0.04
N GLN A 22 -9.77 0.51 0.88
CA GLN A 22 -9.23 1.21 2.05
C GLN A 22 -9.71 0.54 3.34
N ILE A 23 -8.80 -0.05 4.12
CA ILE A 23 -9.09 -0.64 5.43
C ILE A 23 -9.76 0.39 6.34
N PHE A 24 -9.29 1.63 6.27
CA PHE A 24 -9.83 2.75 7.05
C PHE A 24 -11.35 2.95 6.85
N LEU A 25 -11.83 2.93 5.61
CA LEU A 25 -13.26 3.12 5.33
C LEU A 25 -14.10 1.92 5.81
N ASP A 26 -13.61 0.69 5.62
CA ASP A 26 -14.28 -0.50 6.14
C ASP A 26 -14.38 -0.44 7.68
N TRP A 27 -13.35 0.08 8.34
CA TRP A 27 -13.32 0.27 9.79
C TRP A 27 -14.30 1.34 10.28
N VAL A 28 -14.37 2.50 9.63
CA VAL A 28 -15.35 3.55 9.97
C VAL A 28 -16.77 3.02 9.87
N TYR A 29 -17.11 2.32 8.78
CA TYR A 29 -18.44 1.69 8.66
C TYR A 29 -18.68 0.59 9.69
N ALA A 30 -17.67 -0.21 10.02
CA ALA A 30 -17.80 -1.24 11.05
C ALA A 30 -18.09 -0.60 12.43
N MET A 31 -17.43 0.52 12.77
CA MET A 31 -17.71 1.25 14.01
C MET A 31 -19.12 1.87 14.03
N LEU A 32 -19.64 2.34 12.89
CA LEU A 32 -21.04 2.77 12.79
C LEU A 32 -22.01 1.59 12.99
N ASN A 33 -21.70 0.42 12.42
CA ASN A 33 -22.54 -0.77 12.54
C ASN A 33 -22.58 -1.35 13.96
N THR A 34 -21.50 -1.20 14.74
CA THR A 34 -21.45 -1.64 16.15
C THR A 34 -21.96 -0.59 17.13
N GLY A 35 -22.27 0.62 16.66
CA GLY A 35 -22.69 1.74 17.52
C GLY A 35 -21.56 2.41 18.29
N ILE A 36 -20.29 2.06 18.03
CA ILE A 36 -19.12 2.78 18.57
C ILE A 36 -19.12 4.22 18.05
N LEU A 37 -19.37 4.39 16.76
CA LEU A 37 -19.71 5.68 16.18
C LEU A 37 -21.22 5.81 16.09
N ASN A 38 -21.73 7.02 16.38
CA ASN A 38 -23.15 7.29 16.32
C ASN A 38 -23.67 7.21 14.88
N ASP A 39 -24.77 6.49 14.67
CA ASP A 39 -25.34 6.28 13.33
C ASP A 39 -25.78 7.57 12.62
N LYS A 40 -25.97 8.68 13.36
CA LYS A 40 -26.27 10.00 12.78
C LYS A 40 -25.26 10.46 11.72
N TYR A 41 -24.03 9.96 11.78
CA TYR A 41 -22.97 10.31 10.82
C TYR A 41 -23.07 9.54 9.50
N ARG A 42 -23.81 8.42 9.49
CA ARG A 42 -23.92 7.53 8.33
C ARG A 42 -24.47 8.26 7.11
N HIS A 43 -25.53 9.04 7.28
CA HIS A 43 -26.19 9.68 6.14
C HIS A 43 -25.22 10.58 5.36
N VAL A 44 -24.40 11.36 6.05
CA VAL A 44 -23.45 12.27 5.41
C VAL A 44 -22.31 11.49 4.75
N LEU A 45 -21.76 10.48 5.44
CA LEU A 45 -20.73 9.60 4.89
C LEU A 45 -21.20 8.89 3.61
N ASP A 46 -22.42 8.37 3.61
CA ASP A 46 -23.03 7.71 2.45
C ASP A 46 -23.33 8.68 1.31
N ASN A 47 -23.62 9.95 1.62
CA ASN A 47 -23.76 10.97 0.59
C ASN A 47 -22.43 11.24 -0.14
N TYR A 48 -21.32 11.42 0.60
CA TYR A 48 -19.99 11.55 -0.01
C TYR A 48 -19.62 10.30 -0.83
N ARG A 49 -19.89 9.11 -0.30
CA ARG A 49 -19.68 7.86 -1.02
C ARG A 49 -20.47 7.83 -2.33
N LYS A 50 -21.76 8.14 -2.29
CA LYS A 50 -22.65 8.15 -3.46
C LYS A 50 -22.19 9.15 -4.51
N LEU A 51 -21.77 10.34 -4.11
CA LEU A 51 -21.24 11.35 -5.04
C LEU A 51 -19.99 10.84 -5.75
N TRP A 52 -19.04 10.26 -5.02
CA TRP A 52 -17.85 9.63 -5.60
C TRP A 52 -18.19 8.45 -6.52
N GLU A 53 -19.05 7.52 -6.09
CA GLU A 53 -19.48 6.36 -6.88
C GLU A 53 -20.14 6.78 -8.20
N ASN A 54 -20.93 7.86 -8.17
CA ASN A 54 -21.57 8.45 -9.36
C ASN A 54 -20.65 9.38 -10.17
N ARG A 55 -19.37 9.53 -9.77
CA ARG A 55 -18.37 10.44 -10.38
C ARG A 55 -18.79 11.91 -10.39
N GLN A 56 -19.55 12.31 -9.37
CA GLN A 56 -19.98 13.69 -9.14
C GLN A 56 -19.07 14.41 -8.13
N ASP A 57 -18.19 13.67 -7.45
CA ASP A 57 -17.17 14.21 -6.55
C ASP A 57 -15.94 13.27 -6.53
N THR A 58 -14.88 13.66 -5.80
CA THR A 58 -13.61 12.94 -5.73
C THR A 58 -13.59 11.90 -4.61
N PHE A 59 -12.71 10.92 -4.76
CA PHE A 59 -12.43 9.97 -3.68
C PHE A 59 -11.82 10.66 -2.45
N ASP A 60 -10.96 11.65 -2.69
CA ASP A 60 -10.28 12.39 -1.62
C ASP A 60 -11.25 13.13 -0.73
N ASN A 61 -12.32 13.71 -1.29
CA ASN A 61 -13.37 14.37 -0.50
C ASN A 61 -14.12 13.36 0.38
N TYR A 62 -14.43 12.18 -0.18
CA TYR A 62 -15.05 11.10 0.58
C TYR A 62 -14.16 10.58 1.72
N LEU A 63 -12.89 10.28 1.43
CA LEU A 63 -11.94 9.82 2.43
C LEU A 63 -11.67 10.88 3.50
N SER A 64 -11.54 12.15 3.10
CA SER A 64 -11.32 13.28 4.01
C SER A 64 -12.47 13.45 4.99
N TYR A 65 -13.71 13.30 4.55
CA TYR A 65 -14.86 13.33 5.45
C TYR A 65 -14.80 12.20 6.49
N ALA A 66 -14.47 10.97 6.06
CA ALA A 66 -14.34 9.83 6.97
C ALA A 66 -13.21 10.04 8.00
N ILE A 67 -12.09 10.65 7.58
CA ILE A 67 -10.97 11.00 8.47
C ILE A 67 -11.43 12.04 9.50
N GLN A 68 -12.06 13.13 9.07
CA GLN A 68 -12.56 14.18 9.98
C GLN A 68 -13.61 13.63 10.95
N LEU A 69 -14.47 12.74 10.47
CA LEU A 69 -15.47 12.06 11.29
C LEU A 69 -14.80 11.27 12.41
N LEU A 70 -13.78 10.46 12.08
CA LEU A 70 -13.04 9.71 13.09
C LEU A 70 -12.32 10.65 14.06
N GLU A 71 -11.54 11.60 13.56
CA GLU A 71 -10.74 12.53 14.38
C GLU A 71 -11.62 13.30 15.38
N SER A 72 -12.83 13.68 14.98
CA SER A 72 -13.79 14.39 15.83
C SER A 72 -14.45 13.51 16.90
N ASN A 73 -14.40 12.17 16.77
CA ASN A 73 -15.12 11.24 17.64
C ASN A 73 -14.21 10.18 18.31
N LEU A 74 -12.92 10.14 17.99
CA LEU A 74 -12.00 9.12 18.49
C LEU A 74 -11.69 9.31 19.98
N LYS A 75 -11.60 10.55 20.45
CA LYS A 75 -11.24 10.86 21.84
C LYS A 75 -12.25 10.25 22.82
N GLY A 76 -11.73 9.51 23.80
CA GLY A 76 -12.53 8.87 24.84
C GLY A 76 -13.12 7.51 24.44
N LEU A 77 -12.90 7.04 23.21
CA LEU A 77 -13.28 5.68 22.84
C LEU A 77 -12.33 4.66 23.48
N ASN A 78 -12.88 3.55 23.96
CA ASN A 78 -12.12 2.45 24.54
C ASN A 78 -11.29 1.75 23.45
N GLN A 79 -9.98 1.64 23.67
CA GLN A 79 -9.04 1.07 22.70
C GLN A 79 -9.43 -0.36 22.32
N SER A 80 -9.67 -1.23 23.30
CA SER A 80 -9.95 -2.65 23.05
C SER A 80 -11.22 -2.86 22.23
N ALA A 81 -12.27 -2.09 22.48
CA ALA A 81 -13.51 -2.17 21.71
C ALA A 81 -13.30 -1.75 20.24
N VAL A 82 -12.58 -0.66 20.04
CA VAL A 82 -12.29 -0.09 18.72
C VAL A 82 -11.35 -1.00 17.92
N GLU A 83 -10.30 -1.51 18.54
CA GLU A 83 -9.35 -2.45 17.92
C GLU A 83 -9.99 -3.81 17.64
N ALA A 84 -10.90 -4.30 18.48
CA ALA A 84 -11.65 -5.52 18.20
C ALA A 84 -12.46 -5.41 16.90
N VAL A 85 -13.10 -4.27 16.66
CA VAL A 85 -13.84 -4.01 15.41
C VAL A 85 -12.89 -3.95 14.21
N LEU A 86 -11.74 -3.28 14.36
CA LEU A 86 -10.72 -3.24 13.31
C LEU A 86 -10.16 -4.63 13.00
N GLY A 87 -9.93 -5.45 14.02
CA GLY A 87 -9.47 -6.83 13.86
C GLY A 87 -10.45 -7.68 13.07
N GLN A 88 -11.76 -7.53 13.31
CA GLN A 88 -12.80 -8.21 12.53
C GLN A 88 -12.81 -7.76 11.06
N VAL A 89 -12.56 -6.48 10.79
CA VAL A 89 -12.44 -5.95 9.42
C VAL A 89 -11.27 -6.61 8.70
N VAL A 90 -10.09 -6.64 9.32
CA VAL A 90 -8.91 -7.29 8.73
C VAL A 90 -9.15 -8.79 8.54
N GLU A 91 -9.69 -9.49 9.54
CA GLU A 91 -9.98 -10.92 9.43
C GLU A 91 -10.90 -11.21 8.24
N LYS A 92 -11.97 -10.44 8.10
CA LYS A 92 -12.97 -10.63 7.04
C LYS A 92 -12.42 -10.33 5.64
N TYR A 93 -11.57 -9.32 5.51
CA TYR A 93 -11.20 -8.79 4.19
C TYR A 93 -9.74 -8.95 3.80
N HIS A 94 -8.85 -9.53 4.63
CA HIS A 94 -7.41 -9.64 4.31
C HIS A 94 -7.09 -10.24 2.93
N ASN A 95 -7.97 -11.10 2.38
CA ASN A 95 -7.81 -11.70 1.06
C ASN A 95 -8.27 -10.82 -0.13
N ARG A 96 -8.91 -9.67 0.12
CA ARG A 96 -9.32 -8.71 -0.91
C ARG A 96 -8.10 -7.90 -1.37
N VAL A 97 -7.21 -8.54 -2.10
CA VAL A 97 -5.98 -7.94 -2.65
C VAL A 97 -5.97 -7.99 -4.17
N TYR A 98 -5.11 -7.17 -4.80
CA TYR A 98 -4.84 -7.24 -6.23
C TYR A 98 -4.03 -8.49 -6.60
N ARG A 99 -4.17 -8.95 -7.85
CA ARG A 99 -3.46 -10.15 -8.32
C ARG A 99 -1.96 -9.89 -8.47
N PHE A 100 -1.59 -8.79 -9.11
CA PHE A 100 -0.20 -8.40 -9.35
C PHE A 100 0.60 -8.28 -8.05
N THR A 101 0.11 -7.51 -7.08
CA THR A 101 0.86 -7.29 -5.83
C THR A 101 0.86 -8.52 -4.92
N ARG A 102 -0.19 -9.36 -4.95
CA ARG A 102 -0.19 -10.70 -4.33
C ARG A 102 0.93 -11.57 -4.89
N GLU A 103 0.99 -11.71 -6.21
CA GLU A 103 1.97 -12.55 -6.90
C GLU A 103 3.40 -12.03 -6.68
N LEU A 104 3.59 -10.71 -6.77
CA LEU A 104 4.87 -10.07 -6.47
C LEU A 104 5.33 -10.37 -5.04
N LEU A 105 4.46 -10.18 -4.05
CA LEU A 105 4.77 -10.46 -2.66
C LEU A 105 5.18 -11.93 -2.47
N GLN A 106 4.39 -12.87 -2.98
CA GLN A 106 4.62 -14.30 -2.80
C GLN A 106 5.91 -14.77 -3.47
N ARG A 107 6.22 -14.30 -4.68
CA ARG A 107 7.47 -14.66 -5.37
C ARG A 107 8.69 -14.06 -4.68
N LYS A 108 8.57 -12.84 -4.12
CA LYS A 108 9.66 -12.24 -3.32
C LYS A 108 9.88 -12.97 -2.01
N GLN A 109 8.82 -13.39 -1.33
CA GLN A 109 8.93 -14.29 -0.16
C GLN A 109 9.63 -15.60 -0.52
N ALA A 110 9.20 -16.27 -1.59
CA ALA A 110 9.81 -17.51 -2.06
C ALA A 110 11.30 -17.32 -2.47
N ALA A 111 11.65 -16.13 -2.96
CA ALA A 111 13.03 -15.77 -3.28
C ALA A 111 13.87 -15.39 -2.04
N GLY A 112 13.31 -15.40 -0.82
CA GLY A 112 14.01 -15.06 0.42
C GLY A 112 14.24 -13.56 0.60
N TRP A 113 13.30 -12.72 0.14
CA TRP A 113 13.34 -11.27 0.36
C TRP A 113 12.69 -10.91 1.68
N TYR A 114 13.18 -9.82 2.28
CA TYR A 114 12.54 -9.17 3.42
C TYR A 114 11.34 -8.36 2.92
N ILE A 115 10.16 -8.61 3.50
CA ILE A 115 8.92 -7.92 3.16
C ILE A 115 8.59 -6.93 4.27
N CYS A 116 8.40 -5.66 3.92
CA CYS A 116 8.00 -4.61 4.85
C CYS A 116 6.76 -3.88 4.35
N PHE A 117 5.76 -3.71 5.21
CA PHE A 117 4.59 -2.87 4.93
C PHE A 117 4.75 -1.50 5.59
N ILE A 118 4.46 -0.43 4.84
CA ILE A 118 4.48 0.95 5.32
C ILE A 118 3.21 1.65 4.82
N SER A 119 2.20 1.76 5.69
CA SER A 119 0.87 2.24 5.30
C SER A 119 0.34 3.33 6.22
N ALA A 120 -0.40 4.29 5.67
CA ALA A 120 -1.05 5.34 6.45
C ALA A 120 -2.21 4.82 7.32
N SER A 121 -2.64 3.57 7.13
CA SER A 121 -3.66 2.93 7.96
C SER A 121 -3.24 2.80 9.43
N PRO A 122 -4.18 2.59 10.37
CA PRO A 122 -3.90 2.35 11.77
C PRO A 122 -2.86 1.25 11.98
N GLU A 123 -1.85 1.50 12.82
CA GLU A 123 -0.75 0.57 13.05
C GLU A 123 -1.22 -0.84 13.46
N TYR A 124 -2.27 -0.92 14.29
CA TYR A 124 -2.88 -2.19 14.67
C TYR A 124 -3.37 -3.00 13.45
N ALA A 125 -4.04 -2.35 12.49
CA ALA A 125 -4.52 -3.01 11.28
C ALA A 125 -3.37 -3.48 10.40
N VAL A 126 -2.36 -2.62 10.24
CA VAL A 126 -1.19 -2.88 9.41
C VAL A 126 -0.40 -4.08 9.94
N LYS A 127 -0.27 -4.22 11.27
CA LYS A 127 0.36 -5.38 11.92
C LYS A 127 -0.45 -6.66 11.72
N LEU A 128 -1.77 -6.63 11.92
CA LEU A 128 -2.63 -7.79 11.65
C LEU A 128 -2.57 -8.22 10.19
N PHE A 129 -2.56 -7.27 9.25
CA PHE A 129 -2.44 -7.56 7.83
C PHE A 129 -1.07 -8.16 7.50
N ALA A 130 0.01 -7.65 8.11
CA ALA A 130 1.35 -8.22 8.01
C ALA A 130 1.42 -9.67 8.50
N ASP A 131 0.79 -10.00 9.63
CA ASP A 131 0.74 -11.36 10.15
C ASP A 131 0.03 -12.32 9.18
N LYS A 132 -1.11 -11.89 8.60
CA LYS A 132 -1.87 -12.69 7.63
C LYS A 132 -1.10 -12.95 6.34
N TRP A 133 -0.25 -12.01 5.94
CA TRP A 133 0.48 -12.06 4.67
C TRP A 133 1.96 -12.42 4.83
N GLY A 134 2.42 -12.73 6.04
CA GLY A 134 3.80 -13.16 6.31
C GLY A 134 4.84 -12.07 6.04
N ALA A 135 4.51 -10.80 6.29
CA ALA A 135 5.50 -9.73 6.20
C ALA A 135 6.43 -9.74 7.42
N ASN A 136 7.70 -9.41 7.22
CA ASN A 136 8.71 -9.39 8.30
C ASN A 136 8.58 -8.16 9.20
N ARG A 137 8.06 -7.06 8.66
CA ARG A 137 7.88 -5.79 9.36
C ARG A 137 6.67 -5.04 8.85
N ALA A 138 6.08 -4.23 9.73
CA ALA A 138 4.95 -3.39 9.40
C ALA A 138 5.02 -2.08 10.19
N TYR A 139 4.77 -0.97 9.53
CA TYR A 139 4.64 0.36 10.13
C TYR A 139 3.32 0.98 9.69
N GLY A 140 2.55 1.47 10.65
CA GLY A 140 1.33 2.22 10.39
C GLY A 140 1.18 3.44 11.29
N THR A 141 0.13 4.21 11.03
CA THR A 141 -0.19 5.41 11.80
C THR A 141 -0.53 5.05 13.24
N THR A 142 0.21 5.61 14.19
CA THR A 142 -0.06 5.46 15.62
C THR A 142 -1.12 6.47 16.08
N MET A 143 -2.04 6.02 16.93
CA MET A 143 -3.00 6.86 17.64
C MET A 143 -2.71 6.76 19.14
N GLU A 144 -2.59 7.89 19.83
CA GLU A 144 -2.23 7.93 21.25
C GLU A 144 -3.38 7.39 22.11
N VAL A 145 -3.02 6.52 23.06
CA VAL A 145 -3.92 5.95 24.05
C VAL A 145 -3.45 6.35 25.44
N LYS A 146 -4.39 6.75 26.30
CA LYS A 146 -4.19 7.05 27.72
C LYS A 146 -5.22 6.29 28.54
N ASP A 147 -4.75 5.52 29.51
CA ASP A 147 -5.59 4.73 30.42
C ASP A 147 -6.58 3.79 29.71
N GLY A 148 -6.19 3.25 28.55
CA GLY A 148 -7.04 2.37 27.73
C GLY A 148 -8.05 3.08 26.83
N PHE A 149 -7.98 4.40 26.71
CA PHE A 149 -8.85 5.22 25.85
C PHE A 149 -8.03 6.06 24.88
N TYR A 150 -8.52 6.23 23.66
CA TYR A 150 -7.85 7.12 22.71
C TYR A 150 -7.90 8.58 23.18
N SER A 151 -6.78 9.29 23.05
CA SER A 151 -6.72 10.72 23.41
C SER A 151 -7.22 11.64 22.29
N GLY A 152 -7.35 11.11 21.08
CA GLY A 152 -7.62 11.86 19.85
C GLY A 152 -6.38 12.37 19.12
N VAL A 153 -5.17 12.20 19.69
CA VAL A 153 -3.91 12.56 19.03
C VAL A 153 -3.45 11.42 18.14
N ARG A 154 -3.05 11.73 16.90
CA ARG A 154 -2.47 10.75 15.95
C ARG A 154 -1.23 11.29 15.27
N ASP A 155 -0.47 10.40 14.67
CA ASP A 155 0.62 10.77 13.77
C ASP A 155 0.08 11.33 12.44
N VAL A 156 0.12 12.65 12.30
CA VAL A 156 -0.36 13.36 11.09
C VAL A 156 0.72 13.49 10.00
N VAL A 157 1.97 13.15 10.30
CA VAL A 157 3.11 13.26 9.36
C VAL A 157 3.63 11.89 8.91
N PHE A 158 2.87 10.82 9.12
CA PHE A 158 3.28 9.46 8.75
C PHE A 158 3.75 9.37 7.28
N ASN A 159 2.97 9.93 6.36
CA ASN A 159 3.24 9.85 4.92
C ASN A 159 4.58 10.50 4.53
N SER A 160 4.92 11.65 5.10
CA SER A 160 6.20 12.31 4.82
C SER A 160 7.39 11.55 5.41
N ARG A 161 7.16 10.73 6.44
CA ARG A 161 8.17 9.91 7.11
C ARG A 161 8.32 8.50 6.54
N LYS A 162 7.60 8.11 5.47
CA LYS A 162 7.73 6.76 4.91
C LYS A 162 9.18 6.41 4.50
N ALA A 163 9.98 7.38 4.07
CA ALA A 163 11.41 7.20 3.79
C ALA A 163 12.27 6.84 5.03
N ASP A 164 11.88 7.32 6.21
CA ASP A 164 12.59 7.04 7.47
C ASP A 164 12.43 5.57 7.84
N PHE A 165 11.25 4.98 7.62
CA PHE A 165 11.01 3.56 7.87
C PHE A 165 11.82 2.67 6.92
N VAL A 166 11.98 3.05 5.65
CA VAL A 166 12.90 2.39 4.72
C VAL A 166 14.31 2.37 5.29
N THR A 167 14.80 3.52 5.75
CA THR A 167 16.14 3.67 6.34
C THR A 167 16.30 2.81 7.59
N ARG A 168 15.30 2.80 8.48
CA ARG A 168 15.29 1.98 9.70
C ARG A 168 15.37 0.49 9.38
N VAL A 169 14.54 -0.01 8.46
CA VAL A 169 14.56 -1.43 8.07
C VAL A 169 15.89 -1.81 7.47
N LEU A 170 16.44 -0.98 6.57
CA LEU A 170 17.76 -1.23 6.00
C LEU A 170 18.87 -1.26 7.06
N ALA A 171 18.78 -0.43 8.11
CA ALA A 171 19.71 -0.50 9.23
C ALA A 171 19.51 -1.76 10.09
N GLU A 172 18.27 -2.22 10.27
CA GLU A 172 17.95 -3.45 11.01
C GLU A 172 18.45 -4.72 10.31
N ILE A 173 18.35 -4.80 8.97
CA ILE A 173 18.61 -6.05 8.21
C ILE A 173 19.99 -6.12 7.55
N ASN A 174 20.72 -5.00 7.42
CA ASN A 174 22.06 -5.02 6.85
C ASN A 174 23.08 -5.46 7.91
N SER A 175 23.35 -6.77 7.99
CA SER A 175 24.52 -7.32 8.69
C SER A 175 25.68 -7.50 7.71
N GLU A 176 26.80 -6.80 7.92
CA GLU A 176 28.13 -6.92 7.27
C GLU A 176 28.19 -6.81 5.73
N ASP A 177 27.32 -7.49 4.97
CA ASP A 177 27.12 -7.38 3.52
C ASP A 177 25.85 -6.56 3.22
N LYS A 178 26.02 -5.39 2.58
CA LYS A 178 24.90 -4.52 2.21
C LYS A 178 24.05 -5.16 1.11
N ILE A 179 22.71 -5.12 1.26
CA ILE A 179 21.80 -5.48 0.17
C ILE A 179 22.09 -4.56 -1.04
N PRO A 180 22.37 -5.10 -2.24
CA PRO A 180 22.59 -4.30 -3.44
C PRO A 180 21.38 -3.41 -3.72
N LYS A 181 21.62 -2.16 -4.15
CA LYS A 181 20.53 -1.21 -4.46
C LYS A 181 19.49 -1.79 -5.42
N CYS A 182 19.91 -2.55 -6.43
CA CYS A 182 19.01 -3.23 -7.38
C CYS A 182 18.05 -4.25 -6.74
N ASN A 183 18.30 -4.67 -5.49
CA ASN A 183 17.46 -5.58 -4.71
C ASN A 183 16.69 -4.87 -3.58
N ILE A 184 16.57 -3.53 -3.64
CA ILE A 184 15.78 -2.72 -2.71
C ILE A 184 14.62 -2.09 -3.48
N TRP A 185 13.41 -2.62 -3.31
CA TRP A 185 12.24 -2.28 -4.12
C TRP A 185 11.18 -1.56 -3.28
N ALA A 186 10.36 -0.71 -3.91
CA ALA A 186 9.22 -0.06 -3.26
C ALA A 186 7.99 -0.05 -4.19
N VAL A 187 6.80 -0.23 -3.61
CA VAL A 187 5.52 -0.26 -4.34
C VAL A 187 4.50 0.64 -3.64
N GLY A 188 3.81 1.49 -4.41
CA GLY A 188 2.76 2.39 -3.91
C GLY A 188 1.83 2.85 -5.03
N ASP A 189 0.69 3.46 -4.68
CA ASP A 189 -0.37 3.84 -5.63
C ASP A 189 -0.75 5.33 -5.60
N THR A 190 -0.32 6.08 -4.59
CA THR A 190 -0.59 7.52 -4.50
C THR A 190 0.66 8.36 -4.24
N GLU A 191 0.56 9.68 -4.38
CA GLU A 191 1.61 10.62 -4.04
C GLU A 191 1.99 10.59 -2.55
N SER A 192 1.16 10.00 -1.69
CA SER A 192 1.50 9.77 -0.29
C SER A 192 2.70 8.82 -0.13
N ASP A 193 2.97 7.99 -1.13
CA ASP A 193 4.10 7.06 -1.19
C ASP A 193 5.38 7.67 -1.76
N ARG A 194 5.33 8.91 -2.25
CA ARG A 194 6.46 9.55 -2.96
C ARG A 194 7.76 9.53 -2.16
N ALA A 195 7.68 9.67 -0.83
CA ALA A 195 8.85 9.68 0.03
C ALA A 195 9.53 8.29 0.08
N MET A 196 8.73 7.22 0.14
CA MET A 196 9.20 5.84 0.09
C MET A 196 9.76 5.52 -1.31
N LEU A 197 8.97 5.75 -2.36
CA LEU A 197 9.32 5.45 -3.75
C LEU A 197 10.54 6.23 -4.23
N GLY A 198 10.73 7.47 -3.74
CA GLY A 198 11.84 8.34 -4.10
C GLY A 198 13.05 8.28 -3.18
N ALA A 199 13.06 7.39 -2.17
CA ALA A 199 14.21 7.26 -1.29
C ALA A 199 15.45 6.82 -2.09
N SER A 200 16.60 7.48 -1.86
CA SER A 200 17.81 7.32 -2.69
C SER A 200 18.40 5.91 -2.69
N CYS A 201 18.05 5.09 -1.70
CA CYS A 201 18.43 3.68 -1.58
C CYS A 201 17.53 2.73 -2.38
N ILE A 202 16.37 3.15 -2.86
CA ILE A 202 15.48 2.32 -3.69
C ILE A 202 16.10 2.15 -5.08
N GLY A 203 16.26 0.91 -5.52
CA GLY A 203 16.72 0.59 -6.88
C GLY A 203 15.60 0.33 -7.88
N LEU A 204 14.39 -0.03 -7.41
CA LEU A 204 13.22 -0.17 -8.26
C LEU A 204 11.97 0.37 -7.55
N SER A 205 11.31 1.33 -8.16
CA SER A 205 10.06 1.91 -7.67
C SER A 205 8.94 1.52 -8.63
N ILE A 206 7.87 0.95 -8.08
CA ILE A 206 6.69 0.49 -8.82
C ILE A 206 5.49 1.32 -8.40
N CYS A 207 5.01 2.15 -9.31
CA CYS A 207 3.77 2.89 -9.19
C CYS A 207 2.63 2.00 -9.70
N PHE A 208 1.91 1.39 -8.77
CA PHE A 208 0.83 0.46 -9.07
C PHE A 208 -0.52 1.18 -9.09
N ASN A 209 -1.31 1.01 -10.16
CA ASN A 209 -2.57 1.72 -10.40
C ASN A 209 -2.53 3.21 -10.00
N PRO A 210 -1.47 3.96 -10.40
CA PRO A 210 -1.20 5.25 -9.79
C PRO A 210 -2.31 6.26 -10.05
N ASN A 211 -2.59 7.10 -9.06
CA ASN A 211 -3.37 8.32 -9.31
C ASN A 211 -2.60 9.28 -10.24
N ALA A 212 -3.28 10.33 -10.70
CA ALA A 212 -2.71 11.26 -11.69
C ALA A 212 -1.42 11.94 -11.20
N VAL A 213 -1.33 12.28 -9.91
CA VAL A 213 -0.17 12.95 -9.33
C VAL A 213 1.03 11.99 -9.29
N LEU A 214 0.84 10.77 -8.77
CA LEU A 214 1.90 9.77 -8.74
C LEU A 214 2.33 9.36 -10.16
N TYR A 215 1.38 9.25 -11.11
CA TYR A 215 1.70 8.97 -12.51
C TYR A 215 2.67 10.01 -13.10
N GLN A 216 2.40 11.31 -12.90
CA GLN A 216 3.31 12.37 -13.36
C GLN A 216 4.69 12.27 -12.71
N MET A 217 4.75 11.93 -11.41
CA MET A 217 6.01 11.66 -10.72
C MET A 217 6.73 10.45 -11.29
N ALA A 218 6.02 9.37 -11.61
CA ALA A 218 6.58 8.15 -12.17
C ALA A 218 7.25 8.42 -13.52
N ILE A 219 6.59 9.17 -14.41
CA ILE A 219 7.18 9.60 -15.68
C ILE A 219 8.44 10.43 -15.45
N LYS A 220 8.37 11.45 -14.57
CA LYS A 220 9.50 12.34 -14.29
C LYS A 220 10.71 11.61 -13.70
N ASN A 221 10.48 10.62 -12.84
CA ASN A 221 11.54 9.89 -12.13
C ASN A 221 11.89 8.55 -12.77
N SER A 222 11.29 8.23 -13.93
CA SER A 222 11.46 6.95 -14.63
C SER A 222 11.13 5.73 -13.74
N TRP A 223 10.08 5.82 -12.93
CA TRP A 223 9.58 4.71 -12.11
C TRP A 223 8.66 3.80 -12.92
N GLU A 224 8.70 2.50 -12.65
CA GLU A 224 7.84 1.53 -13.32
C GLU A 224 6.38 1.82 -13.02
N ILE A 225 5.53 1.72 -14.03
CA ILE A 225 4.09 1.89 -13.89
C ILE A 225 3.42 0.56 -14.20
N VAL A 226 2.53 0.12 -13.31
CA VAL A 226 1.77 -1.12 -13.48
C VAL A 226 0.30 -0.82 -13.31
N TYR A 227 -0.53 -1.23 -14.27
CA TYR A 227 -1.98 -1.19 -14.14
C TYR A 227 -2.54 -2.60 -14.08
N GLU A 228 -3.47 -2.82 -13.16
CA GLU A 228 -4.31 -4.02 -13.12
C GLU A 228 -5.76 -3.59 -13.30
N ARG A 229 -6.39 -4.06 -14.39
CA ARG A 229 -7.80 -3.81 -14.64
C ARG A 229 -8.49 -5.08 -15.09
N LYS A 230 -9.51 -5.48 -14.33
CA LYS A 230 -10.16 -6.79 -14.45
C LYS A 230 -9.12 -7.90 -14.26
N ASP A 231 -8.80 -8.62 -15.32
CA ASP A 231 -7.86 -9.73 -15.38
C ASP A 231 -6.63 -9.41 -16.23
N VAL A 232 -6.49 -8.18 -16.75
CA VAL A 232 -5.32 -7.76 -17.54
C VAL A 232 -4.41 -6.89 -16.69
N ILE A 233 -3.12 -7.17 -16.77
CA ILE A 233 -2.05 -6.39 -16.18
C ILE A 233 -1.20 -5.80 -17.30
N THR A 234 -0.98 -4.51 -17.26
CA THR A 234 -0.06 -3.82 -18.17
C THR A 234 1.07 -3.20 -17.38
N GLN A 235 2.31 -3.44 -17.80
CA GLN A 235 3.50 -2.85 -17.19
C GLN A 235 4.20 -1.95 -18.18
N SER A 236 4.78 -0.87 -17.70
CA SER A 236 5.57 0.03 -18.52
C SER A 236 6.74 0.64 -17.79
N SER A 237 7.91 0.59 -18.43
CA SER A 237 9.07 1.37 -18.01
C SER A 237 9.05 2.71 -18.74
N PRO A 238 9.18 3.85 -18.05
CA PRO A 238 9.21 5.16 -18.72
C PRO A 238 10.47 5.38 -19.56
N ASN A 239 11.48 4.50 -19.47
CA ASN A 239 12.69 4.59 -20.28
C ASN A 239 12.42 4.07 -21.71
N PRO A 240 12.51 4.92 -22.75
CA PRO A 240 12.44 4.45 -24.12
C PRO A 240 13.68 3.61 -24.47
N VAL A 241 13.51 2.58 -25.30
CA VAL A 241 14.64 1.95 -25.99
C VAL A 241 15.17 2.98 -26.99
N PRO A 242 16.50 3.26 -27.05
CA PRO A 242 17.05 4.15 -28.05
C PRO A 242 16.68 3.67 -29.46
N GLY A 243 15.90 4.46 -30.20
CA GLY A 243 15.45 4.14 -31.56
C GLY A 243 14.04 3.56 -31.70
N SER A 244 13.30 3.34 -30.59
CA SER A 244 11.89 2.93 -30.63
C SER A 244 10.96 4.10 -30.27
N ASP A 245 9.96 4.38 -31.11
CA ASP A 245 8.88 5.34 -30.81
C ASP A 245 7.86 4.78 -29.78
N ASN A 246 8.05 3.52 -29.36
CA ASN A 246 7.18 2.83 -28.43
C ASN A 246 7.70 2.93 -27.01
N ARG A 247 6.79 3.27 -26.09
CA ARG A 247 6.96 2.98 -24.66
C ARG A 247 7.02 1.47 -24.48
N VAL A 248 7.95 0.98 -23.67
CA VAL A 248 8.08 -0.45 -23.35
C VAL A 248 6.81 -0.89 -22.61
N HIS A 249 6.04 -1.81 -23.18
CA HIS A 249 4.78 -2.30 -22.61
C HIS A 249 4.66 -3.82 -22.70
N VAL A 250 4.44 -4.51 -21.56
CA VAL A 250 3.89 -5.89 -21.54
C VAL A 250 2.42 -5.80 -21.16
N ALA A 251 1.57 -6.56 -21.84
CA ALA A 251 0.26 -6.93 -21.31
C ALA A 251 0.23 -8.43 -21.01
N TYR A 252 -0.26 -8.83 -19.83
CA TYR A 252 -0.39 -10.23 -19.44
C TYR A 252 -1.57 -10.46 -18.49
N THR A 253 -1.92 -11.73 -18.29
CA THR A 253 -2.87 -12.18 -17.27
C THR A 253 -2.27 -13.30 -16.42
N PHE A 254 -2.93 -13.63 -15.32
CA PHE A 254 -2.64 -14.83 -14.55
C PHE A 254 -3.67 -15.90 -14.87
N ASP A 255 -3.22 -17.00 -15.44
CA ASP A 255 -4.01 -18.23 -15.63
C ASP A 255 -3.46 -19.32 -14.70
N ASN A 256 -4.25 -19.70 -13.69
CA ASN A 256 -3.86 -20.69 -12.68
C ASN A 256 -2.49 -20.43 -12.02
N GLY A 257 -2.15 -19.16 -11.78
CA GLY A 257 -0.86 -18.74 -11.20
C GLY A 257 0.28 -18.58 -12.21
N ASN A 258 0.06 -18.94 -13.48
CA ASN A 258 1.04 -18.75 -14.55
C ASN A 258 0.81 -17.43 -15.29
N ILE A 259 1.90 -16.78 -15.70
CA ILE A 259 1.83 -15.55 -16.50
C ILE A 259 1.55 -15.95 -17.95
N GLN A 260 0.43 -15.48 -18.50
CA GLN A 260 0.12 -15.57 -19.92
C GLN A 260 0.30 -14.19 -20.57
N ILE A 261 1.32 -14.05 -21.43
CA ILE A 261 1.58 -12.81 -22.17
C ILE A 261 0.50 -12.66 -23.26
N LEU A 262 -0.15 -11.50 -23.27
CA LEU A 262 -1.17 -11.11 -24.23
C LEU A 262 -0.60 -10.24 -25.36
N ASP A 263 0.32 -9.34 -25.02
CA ASP A 263 1.00 -8.45 -25.97
C ASP A 263 2.39 -8.06 -25.45
N ARG A 264 3.34 -7.85 -26.38
CA ARG A 264 4.73 -7.48 -26.10
C ARG A 264 5.32 -6.65 -27.24
N ALA A 265 5.54 -5.36 -27.00
CA ALA A 265 6.41 -4.54 -27.83
C ALA A 265 7.81 -4.47 -27.20
N GLU A 266 8.83 -4.96 -27.92
CA GLU A 266 10.27 -4.97 -27.57
C GLU A 266 10.62 -5.02 -26.07
N ILE A 267 10.76 -6.23 -25.51
CA ILE A 267 11.16 -6.39 -24.10
C ILE A 267 12.27 -7.43 -23.98
N ALA A 268 13.33 -7.10 -23.23
CA ALA A 268 14.00 -8.04 -22.33
C ALA A 268 13.24 -8.00 -21.00
N PRO A 269 12.99 -9.12 -20.30
CA PRO A 269 11.94 -9.20 -19.29
C PRO A 269 12.15 -8.22 -18.13
N LEU A 270 11.31 -7.18 -18.04
CA LEU A 270 11.20 -6.35 -16.84
C LEU A 270 10.06 -6.90 -15.99
N ILE A 271 10.40 -7.32 -14.76
CA ILE A 271 9.48 -7.88 -13.77
C ILE A 271 8.61 -9.02 -14.35
N LEU A 272 9.23 -9.99 -15.05
CA LEU A 272 8.65 -11.34 -15.03
C LEU A 272 8.80 -11.81 -13.59
N ILE A 273 7.72 -11.67 -12.83
CA ILE A 273 7.62 -11.85 -11.39
C ILE A 273 8.34 -13.14 -10.96
#